data_AF-A0A1Q3SWH8-F1
#
_entry.id   AF-A0A1Q3SWH8-F1
#
_cell.length_a   1.000
_cell.length_b   1.000
_cell.length_c   1.000
_cell.angle_alpha   90.00
_cell.angle_beta   90.00
_cell.angle_gamma   90.00
#
_symmetry.space_group_name_H-M   'P 1'
#
loop_
_entity.id
_entity.type
_entity.pdbx_description
1 polymer ?
#
loop_
_entity_poly.entity_id
_entity_poly.type
_entity_poly.pdbx_seq_one_letter_code
_entity_poly.pdbx_strand_id
1 'polypeptide(L)'
;MSGLDWEGADVDRDAAAAAAAERERLIARTVGEPLVIANEFSEIEVRRVETHNGTRLLIDAPKTGQWIAIDPMELEALTWQTTQTFSEMIARPDQPMFPEMRPQ
;
A
#
# COMPACT_ATOMS: atom_id res chain seq x y z
N MET A 1 32.02 2.78 9.07
CA MET A 1 30.72 3.26 8.57
C MET A 1 29.74 3.18 9.73
N SER A 2 29.65 4.24 10.53
CA SER A 2 28.70 4.28 11.65
C SER A 2 27.30 4.21 11.08
N GLY A 3 26.52 3.22 11.48
CA GLY A 3 25.08 3.22 11.24
C GLY A 3 24.51 4.52 11.82
N LEU A 4 23.66 5.18 11.05
CA LEU A 4 22.89 6.32 11.52
C LEU A 4 21.83 5.76 12.48
N ASP A 5 22.21 5.65 13.75
CA ASP A 5 21.27 5.40 14.84
C ASP A 5 20.60 6.74 15.16
N TRP A 6 19.30 6.83 14.89
CA TRP A 6 18.49 8.01 15.19
C TRP A 6 17.32 7.61 16.09
N GLU A 7 16.82 8.55 16.88
CA GLU A 7 15.67 8.37 17.76
C GLU A 7 14.40 7.97 16.97
N GLY A 8 14.04 6.68 17.03
CA GLY A 8 12.92 6.11 16.29
C GLY A 8 13.31 5.05 15.26
N ALA A 9 14.62 4.83 15.01
CA ALA A 9 15.09 3.80 14.10
C ALA A 9 14.60 2.39 14.48
N ASP A 10 14.44 2.11 15.78
CA ASP A 10 13.91 0.84 16.28
C ASP A 10 12.41 0.70 15.99
N VAL A 11 11.65 1.78 16.18
CA VAL A 11 10.21 1.83 15.90
C VAL A 11 9.94 1.60 14.42
N ASP A 12 10.71 2.26 13.55
CA ASP A 12 10.57 2.11 12.09
C ASP A 12 10.93 0.70 11.63
N ARG A 13 11.95 0.07 12.24
CA ARG A 13 12.29 -1.33 11.95
C ARG A 13 11.20 -2.30 12.39
N ASP A 14 10.65 -2.11 13.58
CA ASP A 14 9.58 -2.95 14.10
C ASP A 14 8.30 -2.78 13.28
N ALA A 15 7.97 -1.55 12.88
CA ALA A 15 6.85 -1.25 12.00
C ALA A 15 7.05 -1.90 10.61
N ALA A 16 8.26 -1.82 10.05
CA ALA A 16 8.58 -2.48 8.78
C ALA A 16 8.47 -4.01 8.87
N ALA A 17 8.96 -4.61 9.95
CA ALA A 17 8.85 -6.04 10.19
C ALA A 17 7.38 -6.49 10.34
N ALA A 18 6.58 -5.73 11.08
CA ALA A 18 5.15 -5.99 11.24
C ALA A 18 4.38 -5.86 9.91
N ALA A 19 4.68 -4.83 9.10
CA ALA A 19 4.11 -4.64 7.79
C ALA A 19 4.48 -5.78 6.82
N ALA A 20 5.74 -6.21 6.81
CA ALA A 20 6.18 -7.34 5.99
C ALA A 20 5.47 -8.64 6.38
N ALA A 21 5.32 -8.90 7.68
CA ALA A 21 4.60 -10.07 8.18
C ALA A 21 3.11 -10.03 7.81
N GLU A 22 2.46 -8.86 7.87
CA GLU A 22 1.07 -8.72 7.45
C GLU A 22 0.90 -8.96 5.95
N ARG A 23 1.78 -8.38 5.13
CA ARG A 23 1.79 -8.63 3.68
C ARG A 23 1.89 -10.11 3.36
N GLU A 24 2.80 -10.83 4.01
CA GLU A 24 2.96 -12.27 3.81
C GLU A 24 1.69 -13.05 4.21
N ARG A 25 1.04 -12.66 5.33
CA ARG A 25 -0.25 -13.24 5.74
C ARG A 25 -1.35 -13.02 4.69
N LEU A 26 -1.39 -11.86 4.05
CA LEU A 26 -2.35 -11.56 3.00
C LEU A 26 -2.07 -12.36 1.72
N ILE A 27 -0.80 -12.43 1.29
CA ILE A 27 -0.38 -13.21 0.12
C ILE A 27 -0.74 -14.68 0.29
N ALA A 28 -0.52 -15.26 1.48
CA ALA A 28 -0.88 -16.64 1.79
C ALA A 28 -2.39 -16.93 1.68
N ARG A 29 -3.24 -15.90 1.64
CA ARG A 29 -4.69 -15.99 1.49
C ARG A 29 -5.19 -15.55 0.11
N THR A 30 -4.31 -15.50 -0.88
CA THR A 30 -4.67 -15.23 -2.27
C THR A 30 -5.64 -16.27 -2.79
N VAL A 31 -6.66 -15.83 -3.51
CA VAL A 31 -7.64 -16.69 -4.17
C VAL A 31 -7.65 -16.41 -5.67
N GLY A 32 -7.33 -17.43 -6.45
CA GLY A 32 -7.23 -17.34 -7.90
C GLY A 32 -5.85 -16.84 -8.36
N GLU A 33 -5.76 -16.51 -9.64
CA GLU A 33 -4.53 -16.03 -10.26
C GLU A 33 -4.36 -14.52 -10.05
N PRO A 34 -3.15 -14.04 -9.70
CA PRO A 34 -2.85 -12.61 -9.66
C PRO A 34 -2.99 -11.95 -11.03
N LEU A 35 -3.45 -10.69 -11.03
CA LEU A 35 -3.48 -9.84 -12.22
C LEU A 35 -2.25 -8.92 -12.20
N VAL A 36 -1.42 -9.00 -13.25
CA VAL A 36 -0.31 -8.06 -13.45
C VAL A 36 -0.78 -6.89 -14.32
N ILE A 37 -0.55 -5.67 -13.86
CA ILE A 37 -0.80 -4.44 -14.61
C ILE A 37 0.52 -3.69 -14.72
N ALA A 38 0.98 -3.47 -15.95
CA ALA A 38 2.27 -2.85 -16.21
C ALA A 38 2.23 -1.85 -17.37
N ASN A 39 3.09 -0.85 -17.30
CA ASN A 39 3.42 0.08 -18.37
C ASN A 39 4.94 0.36 -18.38
N GLU A 40 5.37 1.36 -19.14
CA GLU A 40 6.78 1.72 -19.28
C GLU A 40 7.42 2.32 -18.01
N PHE A 41 6.62 2.73 -17.03
CA PHE A 41 7.08 3.36 -15.79
C PHE A 41 6.91 2.45 -14.56
N SER A 42 5.88 1.62 -14.56
CA SER A 42 5.36 0.95 -13.37
C SER A 42 4.86 -0.44 -13.66
N GLU A 43 4.96 -1.30 -12.65
CA GLU A 43 4.36 -2.64 -12.64
C GLU A 43 3.75 -2.84 -11.25
N ILE A 44 2.52 -3.31 -11.24
CA ILE A 44 1.83 -3.74 -10.02
C ILE A 44 1.25 -5.14 -10.21
N GLU A 45 1.08 -5.83 -9.10
CA GLU A 45 0.40 -7.11 -9.03
C GLU A 45 -0.81 -6.97 -8.11
N VAL A 46 -1.99 -7.37 -8.62
CA VAL A 46 -3.26 -7.27 -7.92
C VAL A 46 -3.75 -8.68 -7.59
N ARG A 47 -3.94 -8.94 -6.31
CA ARG A 47 -4.42 -10.22 -5.77
C ARG A 47 -5.75 -10.03 -5.09
N ARG A 48 -6.70 -10.92 -5.32
CA ARG A 48 -7.85 -11.06 -4.42
C ARG A 48 -7.40 -11.88 -3.22
N VAL A 49 -7.56 -11.35 -2.01
CA VAL A 49 -7.21 -12.03 -0.77
C VAL A 49 -8.43 -12.13 0.14
N GLU A 50 -8.57 -13.26 0.83
CA GLU A 50 -9.64 -13.43 1.83
C GLU A 50 -9.10 -13.09 3.22
N THR A 51 -9.81 -12.23 3.95
CA THR A 51 -9.49 -11.88 5.34
C THR A 51 -10.64 -12.25 6.26
N HIS A 52 -10.42 -12.21 7.58
CA HIS A 52 -11.52 -12.45 8.52
C HIS A 52 -12.62 -11.38 8.43
N ASN A 53 -12.29 -10.20 7.89
CA ASN A 53 -13.19 -9.05 7.70
C ASN A 53 -13.75 -9.00 6.27
N GLY A 54 -13.64 -10.08 5.50
CA GLY A 54 -14.08 -10.16 4.12
C GLY A 54 -12.94 -10.03 3.10
N THR A 55 -13.32 -10.01 1.83
CA THR A 55 -12.40 -9.96 0.70
C THR A 55 -11.73 -8.60 0.57
N ARG A 56 -10.46 -8.60 0.14
CA ARG A 56 -9.71 -7.39 -0.22
C ARG A 56 -8.99 -7.56 -1.54
N LEU A 57 -8.64 -6.44 -2.17
CA LEU A 57 -7.59 -6.39 -3.20
C LEU A 57 -6.27 -6.01 -2.54
N LEU A 58 -5.32 -6.95 -2.54
CA LEU A 58 -3.93 -6.65 -2.24
C LEU A 58 -3.25 -6.17 -3.52
N ILE A 59 -2.76 -4.93 -3.51
CA ILE A 59 -2.04 -4.31 -4.61
C ILE A 59 -0.58 -4.16 -4.18
N ASP A 60 0.32 -4.81 -4.91
CA ASP A 60 1.75 -4.80 -4.69
C ASP A 60 2.48 -4.04 -5.79
N ALA A 61 3.47 -3.22 -5.43
CA ALA A 61 4.42 -2.62 -6.37
C ALA A 61 5.82 -3.23 -6.14
N PRO A 62 6.19 -4.32 -6.85
CA PRO A 62 7.41 -5.08 -6.55
C PRO A 62 8.69 -4.25 -6.57
N LYS A 63 8.76 -3.24 -7.46
CA LYS A 63 9.93 -2.37 -7.61
C LYS A 63 10.20 -1.49 -6.38
N THR A 64 9.16 -1.04 -5.69
CA THR A 64 9.27 -0.12 -4.55
C THR A 64 9.06 -0.83 -3.21
N GLY A 65 8.52 -2.05 -3.22
CA GLY A 65 8.11 -2.77 -2.02
C GLY A 65 6.86 -2.20 -1.34
N GLN A 66 6.23 -1.17 -1.94
CA GLN A 66 4.98 -0.59 -1.46
C GLN A 66 3.82 -1.54 -1.73
N TRP A 67 2.86 -1.56 -0.82
CA TRP A 67 1.66 -2.38 -0.97
C TRP A 67 0.49 -1.77 -0.19
N ILE A 68 -0.73 -2.10 -0.61
CA ILE A 68 -1.96 -1.71 0.07
C ILE A 68 -3.01 -2.81 -0.07
N ALA A 69 -3.82 -3.02 0.98
CA ALA A 69 -4.93 -3.97 0.98
C ALA A 69 -6.26 -3.22 1.10
N ILE A 70 -6.93 -3.04 -0.04
CA ILE A 70 -8.12 -2.20 -0.20
C ILE A 70 -9.37 -3.07 -0.09
N ASP A 71 -10.31 -2.69 0.78
CA ASP A 71 -11.63 -3.32 0.88
C ASP A 71 -12.60 -2.83 -0.24
N PRO A 72 -13.77 -3.47 -0.43
CA PRO A 72 -14.68 -3.08 -1.51
C PRO A 72 -15.18 -1.62 -1.43
N MET A 73 -15.36 -1.07 -0.23
CA MET A 73 -15.83 0.31 -0.04
C MET A 73 -14.71 1.32 -0.36
N GLU A 74 -13.49 1.04 0.10
CA GLU A 74 -12.31 1.84 -0.23
C GLU A 74 -12.08 1.85 -1.75
N LEU A 75 -12.25 0.70 -2.42
CA LEU A 75 -12.16 0.60 -3.89
C LEU A 75 -13.26 1.41 -4.59
N GLU A 76 -14.50 1.32 -4.10
CA GLU A 76 -15.61 2.12 -4.62
C GLU A 76 -15.32 3.62 -4.49
N ALA A 77 -14.77 4.04 -3.35
CA ALA A 77 -14.41 5.43 -3.11
C ALA A 77 -13.38 5.97 -4.12
N LEU A 78 -12.48 5.12 -4.65
CA LEU A 78 -11.56 5.52 -5.73
C LEU A 78 -12.31 5.87 -7.01
N THR A 79 -13.45 5.22 -7.29
CA THR A 79 -14.24 5.50 -8.50
C THR A 79 -14.96 6.85 -8.46
N TRP A 80 -15.10 7.44 -7.26
CA TRP A 80 -15.69 8.77 -7.08
C TRP A 80 -14.68 9.90 -7.23
N GLN A 81 -13.39 9.58 -7.32
CA GLN A 81 -12.33 10.57 -7.41
C GLN A 81 -12.22 11.16 -8.81
N THR A 82 -11.79 12.42 -8.89
CA THR A 82 -11.58 13.13 -10.15
C THR A 82 -10.20 12.85 -10.73
N THR A 83 -10.01 13.05 -12.03
CA THR A 83 -8.68 13.03 -12.66
C THR A 83 -7.70 13.97 -11.97
N GLN A 84 -8.16 15.14 -11.52
CA GLN A 84 -7.33 16.09 -10.78
C GLN A 84 -6.78 15.48 -9.49
N THR A 85 -7.62 14.72 -8.77
CA THR A 85 -7.20 14.03 -7.54
C THR A 85 -6.07 13.06 -7.86
N PHE A 86 -6.25 12.16 -8.84
CA PHE A 86 -5.19 11.22 -9.21
C PHE A 86 -3.90 11.90 -9.68
N SER A 87 -4.00 13.01 -10.42
CA SER A 87 -2.82 13.77 -10.85
C SER A 87 -2.00 14.31 -9.68
N GLU A 88 -2.65 14.82 -8.62
CA GLU A 88 -1.95 15.30 -7.42
C GLU A 88 -1.26 14.14 -6.68
N MET A 89 -1.91 12.98 -6.60
CA MET A 89 -1.35 11.75 -6.02
C MET A 89 -0.08 11.31 -6.76
N ILE A 90 -0.11 11.33 -8.09
CA ILE A 90 1.03 10.95 -8.93
C ILE A 90 2.16 11.97 -8.83
N ALA A 91 1.84 13.26 -8.70
CA ALA A 91 2.83 14.32 -8.56
C ALA A 91 3.58 14.26 -7.21
N ARG A 92 2.97 13.67 -6.18
CA ARG A 92 3.51 13.58 -4.81
C ARG A 92 3.26 12.19 -4.20
N PRO A 93 3.86 11.13 -4.74
CA PRO A 93 3.50 9.74 -4.42
C PRO A 93 3.88 9.31 -3.00
N ASP A 94 4.82 10.01 -2.37
CA ASP A 94 5.35 9.75 -1.03
C ASP A 94 4.80 10.71 0.04
N GLN A 95 3.84 11.57 -0.33
CA GLN A 95 3.28 12.57 0.57
C GLN A 95 1.78 12.35 0.77
N PRO A 96 1.25 12.65 1.97
CA PRO A 96 -0.18 12.61 2.20
C PRO A 96 -0.87 13.71 1.39
N MET A 97 -2.02 13.39 0.79
CA MET A 97 -2.84 14.36 0.07
C MET A 97 -3.37 15.48 0.99
N PHE A 98 -3.63 15.13 2.24
CA PHE A 98 -4.09 16.07 3.26
C PHE A 98 -3.00 16.22 4.33
N PRO A 99 -2.79 17.44 4.85
CA PRO A 99 -1.85 17.62 5.95
C PRO A 99 -2.27 16.79 7.17
N GLU A 100 -1.30 16.26 7.91
CA GLU A 100 -1.56 15.55 9.16
C GLU A 100 -2.36 16.46 10.10
N MET A 101 -3.57 16.02 10.46
CA MET A 101 -4.35 16.69 11.49
C MET A 101 -3.70 16.42 12.84
N ARG A 102 -2.94 17.39 13.36
CA ARG A 102 -2.49 17.32 14.75
C ARG A 102 -3.72 17.44 15.66
N PRO A 103 -4.00 16.45 16.54
CA PRO A 103 -5.05 16.60 17.53
C PRO A 103 -4.76 17.83 18.39
N GLN A 104 -5.80 18.63 18.67
CA GLN A 104 -5.71 19.85 19.47
C GLN A 104 -5.59 19.54 20.96
#